data_AF-A0A9Q3FD68-F1
#
_entry.id   AF-A0A9Q3FD68-F1
#
_cell.length_a   1.000
_cell.length_b   1.000
_cell.length_c   1.000
_cell.angle_alpha   90.00
_cell.angle_beta   90.00
_cell.angle_gamma   90.00
#
_symmetry.space_group_name_H-M   'P 1'
#
loop_
_entity.id
_entity.type
_entity.pdbx_description
1 polymer ?
#
loop_
_entity_poly.entity_id
_entity_poly.type
_entity_poly.pdbx_seq_one_letter_code
_entity_poly.pdbx_strand_id
1 'polypeptide(L)'
;MMIQIQEPRSLWEIVHMDWVTALPPGGDRSYKALLVLVDIYSKPPMFLPFHKDDTAMDIAIMIWNKAISHTGVFQNIISDRDPKFPSTLWTNPHNLFGTKL
;
A
#
# COMPACT_ATOMS: atom_id res chain seq x y z
N MET A 1 -13.22 18.10 2.16
CA MET A 1 -14.04 17.58 1.06
C MET A 1 -14.20 16.09 1.29
N MET A 2 -15.41 15.60 1.59
CA MET A 2 -15.65 14.15 1.67
C MET A 2 -15.72 13.63 0.23
N ILE A 3 -14.81 12.72 -0.13
CA ILE A 3 -14.82 12.05 -1.43
C ILE A 3 -15.88 10.95 -1.34
N GLN A 4 -16.85 10.97 -2.24
CA GLN A 4 -17.81 9.87 -2.35
C GLN A 4 -17.13 8.72 -3.10
N ILE A 5 -16.93 7.61 -2.39
CA ILE A 5 -16.33 6.39 -2.94
C ILE A 5 -17.45 5.57 -3.56
N GLN A 6 -17.29 5.15 -4.82
CA GLN A 6 -18.25 4.23 -5.44
C GLN A 6 -18.15 2.85 -4.79
N GLU A 7 -19.26 2.15 -4.68
CA GLU A 7 -19.26 0.79 -4.14
C GLU A 7 -18.45 -0.14 -5.06
N PRO A 8 -17.43 -0.84 -4.54
CA PRO A 8 -16.62 -1.75 -5.34
C PRO A 8 -17.47 -2.93 -5.84
N ARG A 9 -17.18 -3.40 -7.05
CA ARG A 9 -17.86 -4.52 -7.71
C ARG A 9 -17.08 -5.83 -7.60
N SER A 10 -15.77 -5.77 -7.34
CA SER A 10 -14.95 -6.94 -7.11
C SER A 10 -13.95 -6.78 -5.96
N LEU A 11 -13.44 -7.92 -5.49
CA LEU A 11 -12.33 -7.97 -4.53
C LEU A 11 -11.14 -7.15 -5.03
N TRP A 12 -10.53 -6.38 -4.12
CA TRP A 12 -9.31 -5.59 -4.36
C TRP A 12 -9.42 -4.51 -5.44
N GLU A 13 -10.63 -4.15 -5.86
CA GLU A 13 -10.87 -3.06 -6.81
C GLU A 13 -10.49 -1.71 -6.18
N ILE A 14 -10.97 -1.46 -4.96
CA ILE A 14 -10.72 -0.23 -4.21
C ILE A 14 -10.10 -0.58 -2.87
N VAL A 15 -8.90 -0.03 -2.62
CA VAL A 15 -8.11 -0.30 -1.42
C VAL A 15 -7.86 1.00 -0.66
N HIS A 16 -8.16 1.01 0.64
CA HIS A 16 -7.64 2.02 1.55
C HIS A 16 -6.21 1.66 1.96
N MET A 17 -5.35 2.67 1.96
CA MET A 17 -3.95 2.55 2.33
C MET A 17 -3.65 3.51 3.48
N ASP A 18 -3.00 3.01 4.53
CA ASP A 18 -2.63 3.80 5.70
C ASP A 18 -1.27 3.39 6.28
N TRP A 19 -0.54 4.36 6.84
CA TRP A 19 0.83 4.21 7.34
C TRP A 19 0.87 4.39 8.86
N VAL A 20 1.14 3.31 9.58
CA VAL A 20 1.28 3.35 11.04
C VAL A 20 2.76 3.33 11.39
N THR A 21 3.35 4.48 11.72
CA THR A 21 4.82 4.61 11.86
C THR A 21 5.34 4.84 13.28
N ALA A 22 4.52 4.77 14.31
CA ALA A 22 4.94 5.02 15.71
C ALA A 22 4.73 3.80 16.61
N LEU A 23 5.01 2.60 16.10
CA LEU A 23 4.80 1.36 16.84
C LEU A 23 6.02 1.00 17.70
N PRO A 24 5.81 0.32 18.85
CA PRO A 24 6.90 -0.37 19.53
C PRO A 24 7.51 -1.43 18.59
N PRO A 25 8.81 -1.73 18.70
CA PRO A 25 9.44 -2.77 17.89
C PRO A 25 8.74 -4.12 18.07
N GLY A 26 8.37 -4.75 16.96
CA GLY A 26 7.62 -6.01 16.93
C GLY A 26 8.26 -7.08 16.04
N GLY A 27 8.06 -8.34 16.44
CA GLY A 27 8.57 -9.54 15.76
C GLY A 27 10.10 -9.65 15.78
N ASP A 28 10.63 -10.71 15.17
CA ASP A 28 12.07 -11.03 15.18
C ASP A 28 12.94 -9.95 14.50
N ARG A 29 12.33 -9.18 13.59
CA ARG A 29 13.00 -8.11 12.83
C ARG A 29 12.82 -6.72 13.44
N SER A 30 12.13 -6.62 14.59
CA SER A 30 11.92 -5.36 15.33
C SER A 30 11.34 -4.22 14.48
N TYR A 31 10.36 -4.54 13.63
CA TYR A 31 9.68 -3.55 12.80
C TYR A 31 8.95 -2.53 13.68
N LYS A 32 9.02 -1.25 13.31
CA LYS A 32 8.40 -0.13 14.05
C LYS A 32 7.35 0.62 13.23
N ALA A 33 7.10 0.14 12.01
CA ALA A 33 6.12 0.70 11.12
C ALA A 33 5.36 -0.41 10.37
N LEU A 34 4.13 -0.09 9.96
CA LEU A 34 3.21 -1.00 9.32
C LEU A 34 2.42 -0.27 8.24
N LEU A 35 2.40 -0.83 7.04
CA LEU A 35 1.49 -0.42 5.98
C LEU A 35 0.24 -1.29 6.08
N VAL A 36 -0.92 -0.63 6.13
CA VAL A 36 -2.23 -1.28 6.23
C VAL A 36 -2.92 -1.10 4.89
N LEU A 37 -3.32 -2.22 4.27
CA LEU A 37 -4.13 -2.24 3.07
C LEU A 37 -5.49 -2.85 3.40
N VAL A 38 -6.57 -2.11 3.17
CA VAL A 38 -7.93 -2.59 3.42
C VAL A 38 -8.73 -2.58 2.12
N ASP A 39 -9.10 -3.76 1.64
CA ASP A 39 -10.06 -3.89 0.55
C ASP A 39 -11.45 -3.50 1.02
N ILE A 40 -12.08 -2.54 0.35
CA ILE A 40 -13.43 -2.08 0.71
C ILE A 40 -14.45 -3.19 0.53
N TYR A 41 -14.26 -4.08 -0.46
CA TYR A 41 -15.20 -5.14 -0.77
C TYR A 41 -15.22 -6.20 0.32
N SER A 42 -14.06 -6.80 0.63
CA SER A 42 -13.97 -7.87 1.61
C SER A 42 -13.92 -7.38 3.05
N LYS A 43 -13.25 -6.25 3.33
CA LYS A 43 -13.01 -5.58 4.63
C LYS A 43 -11.81 -6.03 5.49
N PRO A 44 -11.26 -7.27 5.43
CA PRO A 44 -10.06 -7.60 6.17
C PRO A 44 -8.84 -6.77 5.77
N PRO A 45 -8.03 -6.32 6.74
CA PRO A 45 -6.76 -5.68 6.46
C PRO A 45 -5.67 -6.69 6.08
N MET A 46 -4.79 -6.29 5.18
CA MET A 46 -3.47 -6.86 4.98
C MET A 46 -2.44 -5.96 5.67
N PHE A 47 -1.55 -6.58 6.44
CA PHE A 47 -0.54 -5.90 7.23
C PHE A 47 0.85 -6.17 6.67
N LEU A 48 1.54 -5.11 6.26
CA LEU A 48 2.87 -5.16 5.66
C LEU A 48 3.87 -4.39 6.54
N PRO A 49 4.63 -5.08 7.42
CA PRO A 49 5.58 -4.43 8.31
C PRO A 49 6.84 -3.98 7.57
N PHE A 50 7.36 -2.81 7.95
CA PHE A 50 8.50 -2.18 7.30
C PHE A 50 9.35 -1.35 8.28
N HIS A 51 10.57 -1.02 7.88
CA HIS A 51 11.49 -0.18 8.64
C HIS A 51 11.38 1.28 8.18
N LYS A 52 11.58 2.25 9.09
CA LYS A 52 11.39 3.67 8.75
C LYS A 52 12.37 4.20 7.71
N ASP A 53 13.51 3.53 7.61
CA ASP A 53 14.63 3.76 6.72
C ASP A 53 14.50 3.00 5.39
N ASP A 54 13.48 2.15 5.22
CA ASP A 54 13.17 1.54 3.93
C ASP A 54 12.89 2.63 2.88
N THR A 55 13.50 2.50 1.72
CA THR A 55 13.29 3.45 0.64
C THR A 55 11.92 3.25 0.01
N ALA A 56 11.44 4.26 -0.72
CA ALA A 56 10.23 4.15 -1.52
C ALA A 56 10.23 2.91 -2.45
N MET A 57 11.39 2.53 -2.99
CA MET A 57 11.54 1.37 -3.85
C MET A 57 11.42 0.05 -3.07
N ASP A 58 12.01 -0.03 -1.88
CA ASP A 58 11.90 -1.23 -1.02
C ASP A 58 10.44 -1.51 -0.65
N ILE A 59 9.72 -0.45 -0.30
CA ILE A 59 8.30 -0.52 0.02
C ILE A 59 7.46 -0.89 -1.20
N ALA A 60 7.78 -0.37 -2.38
CA ALA A 60 7.11 -0.75 -3.63
C ALA A 60 7.30 -2.24 -3.96
N ILE A 61 8.53 -2.74 -3.82
CA ILE A 61 8.85 -4.16 -4.00
C ILE A 61 8.10 -5.02 -2.98
N MET A 62 8.01 -4.57 -1.72
CA MET A 62 7.24 -5.24 -0.68
C MET A 62 5.75 -5.32 -1.06
N ILE A 63 5.12 -4.22 -1.47
CA ILE A 63 3.71 -4.20 -1.89
C ILE A 63 3.50 -5.15 -3.07
N TRP A 64 4.40 -5.14 -4.06
CA TRP A 64 4.31 -6.04 -5.19
C TRP A 64 4.34 -7.52 -4.76
N ASN A 65 5.35 -7.89 -3.98
CA ASN A 65 5.60 -9.27 -3.60
C ASN A 65 4.60 -9.82 -2.58
N LYS A 66 4.04 -8.97 -1.73
CA LYS A 66 3.19 -9.39 -0.60
C LYS A 66 1.71 -9.07 -0.78
N ALA A 67 1.36 -8.08 -1.59
CA ALA A 67 -0.02 -7.72 -1.85
C ALA A 67 -0.40 -8.08 -3.29
N ILE A 68 0.16 -7.39 -4.28
CA ILE A 68 -0.27 -7.48 -5.68
C ILE A 68 -0.15 -8.91 -6.24
N SER A 69 0.91 -9.64 -5.86
CA SER A 69 1.10 -11.05 -6.23
C SER A 69 -0.03 -11.98 -5.79
N HIS A 70 -0.75 -11.65 -4.71
CA HIS A 70 -1.83 -12.43 -4.14
C HIS A 70 -3.22 -11.89 -4.49
N THR A 71 -3.34 -10.57 -4.67
CA THR A 71 -4.62 -9.86 -4.82
C THR A 71 -4.92 -9.44 -6.26
N GLY A 72 -3.91 -9.41 -7.12
CA GLY A 72 -3.96 -8.68 -8.38
C GLY A 72 -3.70 -7.18 -8.18
N VAL A 73 -3.72 -6.42 -9.28
CA VAL A 73 -3.45 -4.97 -9.29
C VAL A 73 -4.70 -4.21 -8.83
N PHE A 74 -4.53 -3.31 -7.86
CA PHE A 74 -5.59 -2.42 -7.38
C PHE A 74 -5.98 -1.41 -8.46
N GLN A 75 -7.28 -1.13 -8.61
CA GLN A 75 -7.74 -0.11 -9.58
C GLN A 75 -7.74 1.29 -8.95
N ASN A 76 -8.13 1.38 -7.68
CA ASN A 76 -8.18 2.63 -6.93
C ASN A 76 -7.52 2.46 -5.57
N ILE A 77 -6.59 3.36 -5.25
CA ILE A 77 -5.94 3.43 -3.94
C ILE A 77 -6.36 4.74 -3.28
N ILE A 78 -6.95 4.62 -2.10
CA ILE A 78 -7.34 5.75 -1.25
C ILE A 78 -6.34 5.80 -0.10
N SER A 79 -5.31 6.62 -0.26
CA SER A 79 -4.29 6.86 0.76
C SER A 79 -4.55 8.20 1.45
N ASP A 80 -4.19 8.29 2.73
CA ASP A 80 -3.98 9.57 3.36
C ASP A 80 -2.73 10.27 2.78
N ARG A 81 -2.55 11.55 3.10
CA ARG A 81 -1.42 12.35 2.60
C ARG A 81 -0.21 12.20 3.53
N ASP A 82 0.39 11.01 3.62
CA ASP A 82 1.72 10.89 4.22
C ASP A 82 2.78 11.34 3.18
N PRO A 83 3.60 12.37 3.46
CA PRO A 83 4.65 12.84 2.54
C PRO A 83 5.72 11.80 2.20
N LYS A 84 5.79 10.66 2.93
CA LYS A 84 6.76 9.58 2.66
C LYS A 84 6.50 8.81 1.37
N PHE A 85 5.27 8.82 0.86
CA PHE A 85 4.94 8.20 -0.42
C PHE A 85 4.45 9.26 -1.40
N PRO A 86 5.37 9.90 -2.15
CA PRO A 86 4.96 10.87 -3.16
C PRO A 86 4.08 10.17 -4.20
N SER A 87 3.01 10.87 -4.61
CA SER A 87 2.07 10.39 -5.64
C SER A 87 2.77 9.91 -6.92
N THR A 88 4.01 10.36 -7.17
CA THR A 88 4.87 9.95 -8.28
C THR A 88 5.15 8.44 -8.32
N LEU A 89 5.18 7.76 -7.18
CA LEU A 89 5.34 6.29 -7.11
C LEU A 89 4.12 5.56 -7.70
N TRP A 90 2.93 6.14 -7.53
CA TRP A 90 1.65 5.60 -8.01
C TRP A 90 1.21 6.17 -9.37
N THR A 91 1.76 7.32 -9.77
CA THR A 91 1.43 7.96 -11.07
C THR A 91 2.03 7.18 -12.23
N ASN A 92 3.11 6.42 -11.98
CA ASN A 92 3.75 5.63 -13.03
C ASN A 92 4.35 4.32 -12.48
N PRO A 93 3.52 3.34 -12.07
CA PRO A 93 4.01 2.04 -11.60
C PRO A 93 4.92 1.35 -12.65
N HIS A 94 4.73 1.64 -13.94
CA HIS A 94 5.64 1.19 -15.01
C HIS A 94 7.09 1.65 -14.86
N ASN A 95 7.32 2.89 -14.40
CA ASN A 95 8.67 3.39 -14.10
C ASN A 95 9.27 2.69 -12.88
N LEU A 96 8.42 2.27 -11.95
CA LEU A 96 8.79 1.53 -10.75
C LEU A 96 9.23 0.10 -11.09
N PHE A 97 8.61 -0.52 -12.10
CA PHE A 97 8.89 -1.90 -12.51
C PHE A 97 9.70 -2.02 -13.81
N GLY A 98 10.27 -0.92 -14.31
CA GLY A 98 11.14 -0.91 -15.50
C GLY A 98 10.47 -1.41 -16.79
N THR A 99 9.15 -1.43 -16.87
CA THR A 99 8.41 -1.88 -18.05
C THR A 99 8.10 -0.70 -18.96
N LYS A 100 8.80 -0.61 -20.08
CA LYS A 100 8.40 0.23 -21.22
C LYS A 100 7.40 -0.54 -22.07
N LEU A 101 6.24 0.05 -22.33
CA LEU A 101 5.43 -0.25 -23.52
C LEU A 101 5.94 0.59 -24.69
#